data_AF-A0A951AF86-F1
#
_entry.id   AF-A0A951AF86-F1
#
_cell.length_a   1.000
_cell.length_b   1.000
_cell.length_c   1.000
_cell.angle_alpha   90.00
_cell.angle_beta   90.00
_cell.angle_gamma   90.00
#
_symmetry.space_group_name_H-M   'P 1'
#
loop_
_entity.id
_entity.type
_entity.pdbx_description
1 polymer ?
#
loop_
_entity_poly.entity_id
_entity_poly.type
_entity_poly.pdbx_seq_one_letter_code
_entity_poly.pdbx_strand_id
1 'polypeptide(L)'
;MIVVSIIALLAAIAVPGFLRARKRSQATRILNDLRLIDNACDQYAIETNRKTADSVGVADWTTYLKNEKGVLYNSGKSILGTPYGPQTVDFIPQVPTADLALLSDIAGTGFWSPYGP
;
A
#
# COMPACT_ATOMS: atom_id res chain seq x y z
N MET A 1 34.49 21.97 -20.92
CA MET A 1 33.40 21.53 -20.01
C MET A 1 32.31 20.74 -20.74
N ILE A 2 32.67 19.75 -21.55
CA ILE A 2 31.71 18.99 -22.39
C ILE A 2 31.03 17.88 -21.59
N VAL A 3 31.77 17.22 -20.70
CA VAL A 3 31.29 16.09 -19.89
C VAL A 3 30.08 16.47 -19.04
N VAL A 4 30.11 17.63 -18.38
CA VAL A 4 29.01 18.13 -17.54
C VAL A 4 27.71 18.28 -18.37
N SER A 5 27.83 18.78 -19.59
CA SER A 5 26.68 19.04 -20.47
C SER A 5 26.01 17.75 -20.95
N ILE A 6 26.79 16.71 -21.25
CA ILE A 6 26.27 15.40 -21.67
C ILE A 6 25.58 14.69 -20.50
N ILE A 7 26.17 14.73 -19.30
CA ILE A 7 25.56 14.15 -18.09
C ILE A 7 24.22 14.86 -17.80
N ALA A 8 24.16 16.19 -17.94
CA ALA A 8 22.93 16.95 -17.72
C ALA A 8 21.81 16.54 -18.69
N LEU A 9 22.12 16.35 -19.98
CA LEU A 9 21.16 15.90 -20.99
C LEU A 9 20.61 14.49 -20.70
N LEU A 10 21.50 13.55 -20.35
CA LEU A 10 21.08 12.18 -20.01
C LEU A 10 20.22 12.14 -18.75
N ALA A 11 20.59 12.92 -17.72
CA ALA A 11 19.80 13.03 -16.49
C ALA A 11 18.41 13.60 -16.76
N ALA A 12 18.28 14.62 -17.62
CA ALA A 12 17.00 15.23 -17.95
C ALA A 12 15.99 14.24 -18.55
N ILE A 13 16.44 13.26 -19.32
CA ILE A 13 15.57 12.22 -19.93
C ILE A 13 15.28 11.09 -18.92
N ALA A 14 16.26 10.71 -18.11
CA ALA A 14 16.16 9.56 -17.21
C ALA A 14 15.28 9.83 -15.96
N VAL A 15 15.39 11.02 -15.38
CA VAL A 15 14.68 11.41 -14.14
C VAL A 15 13.15 11.19 -14.19
N PRO A 16 12.41 11.68 -15.21
CA PRO A 16 10.96 11.48 -15.24
C PRO A 16 10.57 10.00 -15.35
N GLY A 17 11.33 9.19 -16.08
CA GLY A 17 11.14 7.75 -16.16
C GLY A 17 11.29 7.07 -14.80
N PHE A 18 12.34 7.42 -14.05
CA PHE A 18 12.56 6.88 -12.71
C PHE A 18 11.48 7.30 -11.70
N LEU A 19 11.00 8.54 -11.76
CA LEU A 19 9.90 9.00 -10.91
C LEU A 19 8.61 8.20 -11.16
N ARG A 20 8.26 7.96 -12.43
CA ARG A 20 7.09 7.15 -12.80
C ARG A 20 7.24 5.70 -12.35
N ALA A 21 8.41 5.10 -12.56
CA ALA A 21 8.70 3.73 -12.13
C ALA A 21 8.62 3.59 -10.60
N ARG A 22 9.12 4.58 -9.86
CA ARG A 22 9.03 4.60 -8.39
C ARG A 22 7.59 4.62 -7.90
N LYS A 23 6.76 5.51 -8.45
CA LYS A 23 5.33 5.58 -8.10
C LYS A 23 4.60 4.28 -8.45
N ARG A 24 4.91 3.65 -9.59
CA ARG A 24 4.34 2.33 -9.95
C ARG A 24 4.71 1.25 -8.93
N SER A 25 5.97 1.19 -8.51
CA SER A 25 6.43 0.25 -7.47
C SER A 25 5.74 0.51 -6.13
N GLN A 26 5.54 1.78 -5.75
CA GLN A 26 4.76 2.14 -4.56
C GLN A 26 3.32 1.65 -4.66
N ALA A 27 2.65 1.84 -5.80
CA ALA A 27 1.27 1.37 -6.01
C ALA A 27 1.16 -0.16 -5.88
N THR A 28 2.07 -0.92 -6.49
CA THR A 28 2.11 -2.39 -6.38
C THR A 28 2.37 -2.84 -4.95
N ARG A 29 3.20 -2.12 -4.20
CA ARG A 29 3.44 -2.42 -2.79
C ARG A 29 2.19 -2.21 -1.94
N ILE A 30 1.49 -1.09 -2.12
CA ILE A 30 0.23 -0.80 -1.40
C ILE A 30 -0.83 -1.87 -1.70
N LEU A 31 -0.95 -2.30 -2.96
CA LEU A 31 -1.85 -3.39 -3.34
C LEU A 31 -1.52 -4.71 -2.62
N ASN A 32 -0.23 -5.03 -2.49
CA ASN A 32 0.19 -6.21 -1.74
C ASN A 32 -0.03 -6.04 -0.23
N ASP A 33 0.20 -4.84 0.31
CA ASP A 33 -0.08 -4.54 1.72
C ASP A 33 -1.57 -4.77 2.02
N LEU A 34 -2.49 -4.34 1.14
CA LEU A 34 -3.93 -4.61 1.29
C LEU A 34 -4.28 -6.09 1.29
N ARG A 35 -3.67 -6.89 0.40
CA ARG A 35 -3.83 -8.36 0.41
C ARG A 35 -3.34 -8.99 1.71
N LEU A 36 -2.24 -8.49 2.26
CA LEU A 36 -1.72 -9.00 3.54
C LEU A 36 -2.65 -8.65 4.69
N ILE A 37 -3.21 -7.43 4.70
CA ILE A 37 -4.19 -6.99 5.70
C ILE A 37 -5.45 -7.84 5.64
N ASP A 38 -5.95 -8.15 4.44
CA ASP A 38 -7.12 -8.99 4.19
C ASP A 38 -6.95 -10.37 4.85
N ASN A 39 -5.86 -11.07 4.50
CA ASN A 39 -5.53 -12.38 5.09
C ASN A 39 -5.32 -12.32 6.61
N ALA A 40 -4.69 -11.25 7.11
CA ALA A 40 -4.47 -11.05 8.54
C ALA A 40 -5.78 -10.82 9.31
N CYS A 41 -6.72 -10.09 8.71
CA CYS A 41 -8.05 -9.85 9.27
C CYS A 41 -8.85 -11.17 9.34
N ASP A 42 -8.83 -11.97 8.27
CA ASP A 42 -9.50 -13.27 8.23
C ASP A 42 -8.94 -14.23 9.27
N GLN A 43 -7.61 -14.29 9.40
CA GLN A 43 -6.98 -15.13 10.41
C GLN A 43 -7.34 -14.72 11.84
N TYR A 44 -7.33 -13.41 12.13
CA TYR A 44 -7.77 -12.89 13.42
C TYR A 44 -9.23 -13.24 13.71
N ALA A 45 -10.11 -13.11 12.71
CA ALA A 45 -11.53 -13.40 12.87
C ALA A 45 -11.79 -14.88 13.20
N ILE A 46 -11.06 -15.79 12.55
CA ILE A 46 -11.12 -17.24 12.81
C ILE A 46 -10.65 -17.56 14.24
N GLU A 47 -9.52 -16.99 14.68
CA GLU A 47 -8.96 -17.32 16.00
C GLU A 47 -9.77 -16.72 17.16
N THR A 48 -10.35 -15.53 16.98
CA THR A 48 -11.08 -14.83 18.03
C THR A 48 -12.59 -14.99 17.96
N ASN A 49 -13.09 -15.86 17.07
CA ASN A 49 -14.52 -16.12 16.82
C ASN A 49 -15.32 -14.81 16.63
N ARG A 50 -14.75 -13.87 15.88
CA ARG A 50 -15.41 -12.59 15.57
C ARG A 50 -16.54 -12.81 14.60
N LYS A 51 -17.56 -11.96 14.70
CA LYS A 51 -18.69 -11.98 13.79
C LYS A 51 -18.43 -11.04 12.62
N THR A 52 -19.11 -11.29 11.51
CA THR A 52 -19.23 -10.36 10.39
C THR A 52 -19.52 -8.95 10.89
N ALA A 53 -18.81 -7.96 10.35
CA ALA A 53 -18.87 -6.54 10.72
C ALA A 53 -18.25 -6.15 12.08
N ASP A 54 -17.60 -7.06 12.81
CA ASP A 54 -16.77 -6.66 13.96
C ASP A 54 -15.55 -5.86 13.49
N SER A 55 -15.19 -4.81 14.25
CA SER A 55 -14.00 -4.03 13.98
C SER A 55 -12.74 -4.73 14.48
N VAL A 56 -11.76 -4.92 13.59
CA VAL A 56 -10.42 -5.42 13.91
C VAL A 56 -9.47 -4.23 14.05
N GLY A 57 -8.89 -4.09 15.25
CA GLY A 57 -7.96 -3.00 15.54
C GLY A 57 -6.63 -3.16 14.80
N VAL A 58 -5.92 -2.04 14.59
CA VAL A 58 -4.60 -2.05 13.93
C VAL A 58 -3.61 -2.95 14.66
N ALA A 59 -3.60 -2.92 15.98
CA ALA A 59 -2.72 -3.79 16.79
C ALA A 59 -3.05 -5.28 16.62
N ASP A 60 -4.32 -5.61 16.37
CA ASP A 60 -4.78 -6.99 16.27
C ASP A 60 -4.34 -7.61 14.94
N TRP A 61 -4.66 -6.98 13.80
CA TRP A 61 -4.28 -7.53 12.50
C TRP A 61 -2.77 -7.40 12.21
N THR A 62 -2.07 -6.41 12.77
CA THR A 62 -0.61 -6.30 12.60
C THR A 62 0.16 -7.46 13.24
N THR A 63 -0.42 -8.14 14.23
CA THR A 63 0.21 -9.31 14.88
C THR A 63 0.30 -10.52 13.95
N TYR A 64 -0.60 -10.63 12.97
CA TYR A 64 -0.62 -11.71 11.98
C TYR A 64 0.25 -11.41 10.75
N LEU A 65 0.82 -10.21 10.69
CA LEU A 65 1.80 -9.89 9.68
C LEU A 65 3.16 -10.43 10.11
N LYS A 66 3.92 -10.91 9.13
CA LYS A 66 5.29 -11.37 9.37
C LYS A 66 6.13 -10.24 9.96
N ASN A 67 6.93 -10.53 10.99
CA ASN A 67 7.90 -9.63 11.64
C ASN A 67 9.09 -9.26 10.73
N GLU A 68 8.84 -9.02 9.45
CA GLU A 68 9.78 -8.32 8.61
C GLU A 68 9.70 -6.82 8.93
N LYS A 69 10.83 -6.11 8.84
CA LYS A 69 10.99 -4.68 9.16
C LYS A 69 10.18 -3.74 8.23
N GLY A 70 9.05 -4.20 7.71
CA GLY A 70 8.15 -3.47 6.85
C GLY A 70 7.43 -2.36 7.62
N VAL A 71 7.14 -1.27 6.89
CA VAL A 71 6.38 -0.12 7.40
C VAL A 71 4.99 -0.56 7.88
N LEU A 72 4.40 -1.56 7.21
CA LEU A 72 3.08 -2.09 7.52
C LEU A 72 3.03 -2.74 8.92
N TYR A 73 3.95 -3.66 9.23
CA TYR A 73 4.02 -4.31 10.55
C TYR A 73 4.24 -3.30 11.69
N ASN A 74 5.17 -2.36 11.52
CA ASN A 74 5.58 -1.47 12.60
C ASN A 74 4.62 -0.31 12.85
N SER A 75 3.84 0.10 11.85
CA SER A 75 3.06 1.34 11.95
C SER A 75 1.62 1.24 11.44
N GLY A 76 1.26 0.14 10.76
CA GLY A 76 -0.05 0.02 10.10
C GLY A 76 -0.29 1.07 9.01
N LYS A 77 0.80 1.63 8.47
CA LYS A 77 0.76 2.67 7.43
C LYS A 77 1.26 2.13 6.11
N SER A 78 0.79 2.75 5.04
CA SER A 78 1.31 2.54 3.69
C SER A 78 2.74 3.07 3.56
N ILE A 79 3.41 2.71 2.48
CA ILE A 79 4.72 3.28 2.12
C ILE A 79 4.70 4.82 1.97
N LEU A 80 3.53 5.42 1.75
CA LEU A 80 3.36 6.87 1.65
C LEU A 80 3.05 7.53 3.00
N GLY A 81 2.93 6.73 4.07
CA GLY A 81 2.74 7.22 5.45
C GLY A 81 1.28 7.42 5.85
N THR A 82 0.33 7.08 4.98
CA THR A 82 -1.10 7.13 5.31
C THR A 82 -1.49 5.88 6.10
N PRO A 83 -2.29 6.00 7.17
CA PRO A 83 -2.74 4.85 7.95
C PRO A 83 -3.84 4.09 7.21
N TYR A 84 -3.78 2.74 7.26
CA TYR A 84 -4.88 1.90 6.76
C TYR A 84 -6.08 1.86 7.73
N GLY A 85 -5.84 2.11 9.02
CA GLY A 85 -6.89 2.15 10.04
C GLY A 85 -7.44 0.77 10.42
N PRO A 86 -8.45 0.75 11.31
CA PRO A 86 -9.14 -0.48 11.68
C PRO A 86 -9.86 -1.06 10.46
N GLN A 87 -9.88 -2.39 10.37
CA GLN A 87 -10.60 -3.13 9.34
C GLN A 87 -11.87 -3.72 9.91
N THR A 88 -12.76 -4.20 9.06
CA THR A 88 -14.00 -4.87 9.48
C THR A 88 -14.04 -6.27 8.90
N VAL A 89 -14.39 -7.26 9.74
CA VAL A 89 -14.46 -8.66 9.33
C VAL A 89 -15.46 -8.84 8.18
N ASP A 90 -15.07 -9.62 7.16
CA ASP A 90 -15.79 -9.90 5.92
C ASP A 90 -16.01 -8.70 4.98
N PHE A 91 -15.31 -7.58 5.20
CA PHE A 91 -15.27 -6.46 4.25
C PHE A 91 -13.87 -6.29 3.68
N ILE A 92 -13.81 -6.15 2.36
CA ILE A 92 -12.56 -6.01 1.63
C ILE A 92 -11.88 -4.68 2.04
N PRO A 93 -10.62 -4.70 2.50
CA PRO A 93 -9.89 -3.50 2.90
C PRO A 93 -9.74 -2.55 1.70
N GLN A 94 -9.96 -1.26 1.91
CA GLN A 94 -9.93 -0.28 0.83
C GLN A 94 -8.62 0.49 0.82
N VAL A 95 -8.13 0.85 -0.39
CA VAL A 95 -6.96 1.72 -0.49
C VAL A 95 -7.28 3.08 0.18
N PRO A 96 -6.35 3.65 0.97
CA PRO A 96 -6.55 4.99 1.52
C PRO A 96 -6.76 6.02 0.42
N THR A 97 -7.77 6.88 0.56
CA THR A 97 -8.13 7.90 -0.43
C THR A 97 -6.98 8.87 -0.76
N ALA A 98 -6.15 9.18 0.23
CA ALA A 98 -4.96 10.01 0.05
C ALA A 98 -3.91 9.35 -0.85
N ASP A 99 -3.69 8.04 -0.75
CA ASP A 99 -2.75 7.31 -1.59
C ASP A 99 -3.27 7.15 -3.01
N LEU A 100 -4.58 6.91 -3.15
CA LEU A 100 -5.25 6.87 -4.44
C LEU A 100 -5.06 8.19 -5.19
N ALA A 101 -5.26 9.32 -4.51
CA ALA A 101 -5.08 10.64 -5.12
C ALA A 101 -3.64 10.86 -5.62
N LEU A 102 -2.63 10.46 -4.84
CA LEU A 102 -1.21 10.63 -5.18
C LEU A 102 -0.72 9.75 -6.34
N LEU A 103 -1.37 8.58 -6.52
CA LEU A 103 -0.98 7.55 -7.50
C LEU A 103 -1.94 7.45 -8.70
N SER A 104 -2.97 8.28 -8.75
CA SER A 104 -3.98 8.32 -9.81
C SER A 104 -3.40 8.56 -11.21
N ASP A 105 -2.21 9.17 -11.30
CA ASP A 105 -1.48 9.41 -12.54
C ASP A 105 -0.92 8.12 -13.18
N ILE A 106 -0.77 7.04 -12.42
CA ILE A 106 -0.09 5.80 -12.85
C ILE A 106 -0.91 4.54 -12.56
N ALA A 107 -1.81 4.58 -11.59
CA ALA A 107 -2.68 3.48 -11.19
C ALA A 107 -4.15 3.87 -11.39
N GLY A 108 -4.72 3.45 -12.52
CA GLY A 108 -6.15 3.63 -12.81
C GLY A 108 -7.05 2.72 -11.97
N THR A 109 -8.36 2.87 -12.11
CA THR A 109 -9.38 2.14 -11.31
C THR A 109 -9.25 0.62 -11.41
N GLY A 110 -8.96 0.08 -12.60
CA GLY A 110 -8.77 -1.36 -12.78
C GLY A 110 -7.53 -1.95 -12.09
N PHE A 111 -6.53 -1.13 -11.75
CA PHE A 111 -5.34 -1.60 -11.02
C PHE A 111 -5.66 -1.94 -9.56
N TRP A 112 -6.59 -1.21 -8.96
CA TRP A 112 -6.91 -1.33 -7.54
C TRP A 112 -7.92 -2.43 -7.25
N SER A 113 -8.66 -2.93 -8.25
CA SER A 113 -9.64 -4.00 -8.07
C SER A 113 -9.01 -5.25 -7.41
N PRO A 114 -9.65 -5.85 -6.38
CA PRO A 114 -10.95 -5.52 -5.78
C PRO A 114 -10.91 -4.48 -4.63
N TYR A 115 -9.73 -3.96 -4.30
CA TYR A 115 -9.46 -3.04 -3.18
C TYR A 115 -9.58 -1.55 -3.53
N GLY A 116 -10.10 -1.24 -4.72
CA GLY A 116 -10.37 0.11 -5.18
C GLY A 116 -11.79 0.56 -4.79
N PRO A 117 -12.05 1.88 -4.81
CA PRO A 117 -13.37 2.43 -4.46
C PRO A 117 -14.49 1.89 -5.34
#